data_AF-A0A2R3JSS9-F1
#
_entry.id   AF-A0A2R3JSS9-F1
#
_cell.length_a   1.000
_cell.length_b   1.000
_cell.length_c   1.000
_cell.angle_alpha   90.00
_cell.angle_beta   90.00
_cell.angle_gamma   90.00
#
_symmetry.space_group_name_H-M   'P 1'
#
loop_
_entity.id
_entity.type
_entity.pdbx_description
1 polymer ?
#
loop_
_entity_poly.entity_id
_entity_poly.type
_entity_poly.pdbx_seq_one_letter_code
_entity_poly.pdbx_strand_id
1 'polypeptide(L)'
;MHFLDRLKSMLHDLNNPVSVGPKVVAATAAETTTAEPTSDRAATPAVQHKDALILVHHLDDTGHELQPTEMIAGFVGAEIHLPEVSIPGYHLVNIAGLTRWFTTPQAQIILTYERQAGQPVWVYAYDIDQRQLIGLPIMTRGKLGQPYQVTAPTVAGFKLLRSVGDLTGEYTTHSKTVLFFYRNQTWLKTDLSTGFIQIKTVTPVLPSPGATTTTYLTALQPGSIYKTYMRVQLTDQTIWYMIGDSQWIPESHLQLTNSQQLLPKLPASYQARNKRQVRQTGRVSFVPNKQVHTYLEPYGRYLTTVTHGERVALTERLVDDNGVVWYQIQDRGYLPGRYLTDLDPADFIY
;
A
#
# COMPACT_ATOMS: atom_id res chain seq x y z
N MET A 1 7.59 -0.62 42.40
CA MET A 1 7.25 0.74 42.88
C MET A 1 7.34 1.66 41.68
N HIS A 2 6.17 2.04 41.18
CA HIS A 2 5.95 2.39 39.79
C HIS A 2 5.89 3.90 39.57
N PHE A 3 6.66 4.37 38.57
CA PHE A 3 6.46 5.65 37.88
C PHE A 3 5.02 5.80 37.33
N LEU A 4 4.36 4.66 37.05
CA LEU A 4 2.97 4.58 36.59
C LEU A 4 1.92 4.92 37.67
N ASP A 5 2.25 4.91 38.96
CA ASP A 5 1.29 5.27 40.02
C ASP A 5 1.15 6.79 40.18
N ARG A 6 2.20 7.58 39.84
CA ARG A 6 2.13 9.06 39.86
C ARG A 6 1.33 9.63 38.68
N LEU A 7 1.27 8.94 37.55
CA LEU A 7 0.48 9.42 36.40
C LEU A 7 -1.02 9.24 36.63
N LYS A 8 -1.43 8.26 37.46
CA LYS A 8 -2.84 7.98 37.75
C LYS A 8 -3.49 9.01 38.68
N SER A 9 -2.75 9.60 39.63
CA SER A 9 -3.34 10.60 40.53
C SER A 9 -3.56 11.96 39.84
N MET A 10 -2.79 12.30 38.80
CA MET A 10 -2.97 13.57 38.08
C MET A 10 -4.06 13.52 37.01
N LEU A 11 -4.48 12.33 36.57
CA LEU A 11 -5.54 12.15 35.58
C LEU A 11 -6.95 12.01 36.19
N HIS A 12 -7.08 11.97 37.52
CA HIS A 12 -8.40 11.88 38.18
C HIS A 12 -9.02 13.25 38.52
N ASP A 13 -8.21 14.31 38.63
CA ASP A 13 -8.70 15.65 39.03
C ASP A 13 -9.20 16.51 37.86
N LEU A 14 -9.17 16.00 36.63
CA LEU A 14 -9.59 16.76 35.43
C LEU A 14 -11.00 16.43 34.93
N ASN A 15 -11.79 15.59 35.63
CA ASN A 15 -13.06 15.09 35.10
C ASN A 15 -14.33 15.36 35.93
N ASN A 16 -14.34 16.36 36.83
CA ASN A 16 -15.58 16.83 37.46
C ASN A 16 -15.83 18.32 37.18
N PRO A 17 -16.89 18.69 36.44
CA PRO A 17 -17.30 20.08 36.34
C PRO A 17 -18.20 20.42 37.53
N VAL A 18 -17.76 21.31 38.42
CA VAL A 18 -18.67 21.93 39.38
C VAL A 18 -19.20 23.23 38.79
N SER A 19 -20.43 23.14 38.31
CA SER A 19 -21.35 24.24 38.08
C SER A 19 -21.71 24.93 39.40
N VAL A 20 -21.78 26.26 39.44
CA VAL A 20 -22.70 26.96 40.35
C VAL A 20 -23.22 28.24 39.70
N GLY A 21 -24.54 28.30 39.52
CA GLY A 21 -25.32 29.48 39.15
C GLY A 21 -25.67 30.39 40.35
N PRO A 22 -26.45 31.46 40.13
CA PRO A 22 -26.43 32.66 40.95
C PRO A 22 -27.43 32.63 42.13
N LYS A 23 -27.18 33.43 43.17
CA LYS A 23 -28.20 33.77 44.17
C LYS A 23 -28.03 35.20 44.70
N VAL A 24 -29.04 36.01 44.41
CA VAL A 24 -29.34 37.33 45.01
C VAL A 24 -30.11 37.10 46.32
N VAL A 25 -29.78 37.79 47.41
CA VAL A 25 -30.74 38.32 48.42
C VAL A 25 -30.15 39.56 49.11
N ALA A 26 -30.99 40.59 49.23
CA ALA A 26 -30.77 41.91 49.81
C ALA A 26 -30.79 41.96 51.34
N ALA A 27 -30.23 43.03 51.94
CA ALA A 27 -30.87 43.81 53.01
C ALA A 27 -30.08 45.10 53.32
N THR A 28 -30.83 46.18 53.48
CA THR A 28 -30.42 47.58 53.72
C THR A 28 -30.84 47.99 55.14
N ALA A 29 -30.07 48.87 55.80
CA ALA A 29 -30.43 49.96 56.75
C ALA A 29 -29.36 50.11 57.85
N ALA A 30 -28.57 51.20 57.82
CA ALA A 30 -28.72 52.45 58.60
C ALA A 30 -28.18 52.30 60.04
N GLU A 31 -27.46 53.21 60.69
CA GLU A 31 -26.93 54.57 60.48
C GLU A 31 -26.02 54.78 61.72
N THR A 32 -24.87 55.46 61.63
CA THR A 32 -24.39 56.41 62.66
C THR A 32 -23.19 57.19 62.10
N THR A 33 -23.30 58.51 62.22
CA THR A 33 -22.44 59.58 61.70
C THR A 33 -21.20 59.84 62.57
N THR A 34 -20.18 60.41 61.92
CA THR A 34 -19.18 61.39 62.42
C THR A 34 -17.90 60.87 63.08
N ALA A 35 -16.78 60.95 62.35
CA ALA A 35 -15.78 62.03 62.47
C ALA A 35 -14.45 61.60 61.80
N GLU A 36 -13.97 62.38 60.84
CA GLU A 36 -12.57 62.34 60.39
C GLU A 36 -11.61 62.61 61.56
N PRO A 37 -10.39 62.06 61.49
CA PRO A 37 -9.30 62.98 61.18
C PRO A 37 -8.42 62.48 60.03
N THR A 38 -8.00 63.47 59.26
CA THR A 38 -6.99 63.49 58.21
C THR A 38 -5.67 62.79 58.56
N SER A 39 -5.00 62.37 57.48
CA SER A 39 -3.57 62.08 57.33
C SER A 39 -3.14 60.64 57.64
N ASP A 40 -3.06 59.80 56.60
CA ASP A 40 -1.81 59.65 55.84
C ASP A 40 -2.08 58.75 54.63
N ARG A 41 -2.29 59.34 53.44
CA ARG A 41 -2.25 58.56 52.19
C ARG A 41 -0.77 58.31 51.93
N ALA A 42 -0.24 57.23 52.48
CA ALA A 42 0.99 56.63 51.99
C ALA A 42 0.78 56.36 50.50
N ALA A 43 1.30 57.26 49.66
CA ALA A 43 1.43 57.03 48.25
C ALA A 43 2.27 55.76 48.11
N THR A 44 1.65 54.69 47.63
CA THR A 44 2.36 53.52 47.14
C THR A 44 3.42 54.06 46.18
N PRO A 45 4.72 53.78 46.37
CA PRO A 45 5.72 54.29 45.44
C PRO A 45 5.35 53.76 44.06
N ALA A 46 5.10 54.67 43.12
CA ALA A 46 4.94 54.32 41.72
C ALA A 46 6.31 53.78 41.27
N VAL A 47 6.46 52.45 41.29
CA VAL A 47 7.66 51.81 40.77
C VAL A 47 7.70 52.12 39.28
N GLN A 48 8.60 53.02 38.89
CA GLN A 48 8.74 53.45 37.51
C GLN A 48 9.43 52.32 36.74
N HIS A 49 8.64 51.38 36.25
CA HIS A 49 9.12 50.30 35.41
C HIS A 49 9.42 50.84 34.01
N LYS A 50 10.54 50.40 33.43
CA LYS A 50 10.91 50.76 32.06
C LYS A 50 10.22 49.78 31.12
N ASP A 51 9.33 50.27 30.26
CA ASP A 51 8.66 49.47 29.24
C ASP A 51 9.67 48.75 28.35
N ALA A 52 9.32 47.54 27.95
CA ALA A 52 10.13 46.68 27.10
C ALA A 52 9.28 45.96 26.06
N LEU A 53 9.85 45.79 24.86
CA LEU A 53 9.24 45.09 23.74
C LEU A 53 10.23 44.09 23.15
N ILE A 54 9.77 42.86 22.94
CA ILE A 54 10.50 41.83 22.21
C ILE A 54 9.76 41.53 20.92
N LEU A 55 10.49 41.55 19.81
CA LEU A 55 10.01 41.04 18.53
C LEU A 55 10.45 39.58 18.40
N VAL A 56 9.51 38.69 18.09
CA VAL A 56 9.78 37.27 17.89
C VAL A 56 9.61 36.95 16.42
N HIS A 57 10.71 36.61 15.75
CA HIS A 57 10.75 36.23 14.35
C HIS A 57 10.77 34.72 14.20
N HIS A 58 9.96 34.19 13.28
CA HIS A 58 9.90 32.76 12.96
C HIS A 58 10.41 32.58 11.54
N LEU A 59 11.66 32.14 11.39
CA LEU A 59 12.35 32.09 10.10
C LEU A 59 12.67 30.65 9.72
N ASP A 60 12.68 30.34 8.43
CA ASP A 60 13.25 29.08 7.94
C ASP A 60 14.79 29.11 7.83
N ASP A 61 15.37 28.01 7.36
CA ASP A 61 16.82 27.83 7.16
C ASP A 61 17.43 28.79 6.12
N THR A 62 16.60 29.47 5.32
CA THR A 62 16.99 30.49 4.35
C THR A 62 16.72 31.92 4.81
N GLY A 63 16.14 32.09 6.01
CA GLY A 63 15.77 33.40 6.56
C GLY A 63 14.41 33.92 6.10
N HIS A 64 13.58 33.09 5.45
CA HIS A 64 12.22 33.45 5.07
C HIS A 64 11.28 33.37 6.26
N GLU A 65 10.42 34.37 6.43
CA GLU A 65 9.47 34.46 7.53
C GLU A 65 8.28 33.49 7.33
N LEU A 66 8.11 32.57 8.28
CA LEU A 66 7.11 31.48 8.21
C LEU A 66 5.74 31.88 8.77
N GLN A 67 5.71 32.88 9.65
CA GLN A 67 4.50 33.47 10.20
C GLN A 67 4.77 34.92 10.61
N PRO A 68 3.72 35.77 10.75
CA PRO A 68 3.91 37.16 11.12
C PRO A 68 4.72 37.31 12.42
N THR A 69 5.65 38.26 12.43
CA THR A 69 6.42 38.63 13.63
C THR A 69 5.49 38.90 14.81
N GLU A 70 5.76 38.23 15.94
CA GLU A 70 5.00 38.39 17.16
C GLU A 70 5.64 39.42 18.09
N MET A 71 4.81 40.06 18.92
CA MET A 71 5.24 41.12 19.84
C MET A 71 4.94 40.72 21.28
N ILE A 72 5.97 40.66 22.12
CA ILE A 72 5.83 40.43 23.56
C ILE A 72 6.18 41.74 24.27
N ALA A 73 5.16 42.38 24.88
CA ALA A 73 5.33 43.59 25.67
C ALA A 73 5.45 43.25 27.17
N GLY A 74 6.23 44.05 27.89
CA GLY A 74 6.40 43.93 29.33
C GLY A 74 7.23 45.09 29.88
N PHE A 75 7.92 44.83 30.99
CA PHE A 75 8.84 45.80 31.58
C PHE A 75 10.16 45.13 31.90
N VAL A 76 11.25 45.90 31.89
CA VAL A 76 12.58 45.40 32.27
C VAL A 76 12.52 44.73 33.64
N GLY A 77 13.01 43.49 33.71
CA GLY A 77 12.96 42.64 34.90
C GLY A 77 11.73 41.75 35.04
N ALA A 78 10.72 41.86 34.16
CA ALA A 78 9.58 40.94 34.12
C ALA A 78 9.93 39.63 33.38
N GLU A 79 9.25 38.52 33.70
CA GLU A 79 9.50 37.20 33.10
C GLU A 79 8.88 37.12 31.70
N ILE A 80 9.64 36.57 30.75
CA ILE A 80 9.19 36.39 29.36
C ILE A 80 8.45 35.07 29.25
N HIS A 81 7.24 35.11 28.70
CA HIS A 81 6.45 33.94 28.36
C HIS A 81 6.38 33.84 26.83
N LEU A 82 7.04 32.82 26.26
CA LEU A 82 7.01 32.61 24.82
C LEU A 82 5.64 32.08 24.36
N PRO A 83 5.17 32.50 23.18
CA PRO A 83 4.01 31.93 22.50
C PRO A 83 4.27 30.49 22.06
N GLU A 84 3.25 29.82 21.49
CA GLU A 84 3.42 28.48 20.94
C GLU A 84 4.44 28.49 19.80
N VAL A 85 5.52 27.73 19.96
CA VAL A 85 6.63 27.69 18.99
C VAL A 85 6.45 26.62 17.90
N SER A 86 5.29 25.97 17.83
CA SER A 86 5.01 24.86 16.91
C SER A 86 4.47 25.36 15.58
N ILE A 87 5.17 25.07 14.47
CA ILE A 87 4.72 25.39 13.11
C ILE A 87 4.47 24.07 12.35
N PRO A 88 3.25 23.84 11.80
CA PRO A 88 2.94 22.64 11.04
C PRO A 88 3.92 22.39 9.89
N GLY A 89 4.49 21.19 9.83
CA GLY A 89 5.43 20.80 8.78
C GLY A 89 6.86 21.31 8.99
N TYR A 90 7.18 21.89 10.16
CA TYR A 90 8.52 22.34 10.52
C TYR A 90 8.98 21.77 11.88
N HIS A 91 10.29 21.76 12.11
CA HIS A 91 10.93 21.50 13.40
C HIS A 91 11.72 22.75 13.82
N LEU A 92 11.57 23.19 15.06
CA LEU A 92 12.41 24.25 15.61
C LEU A 92 13.83 23.71 15.82
N VAL A 93 14.82 24.31 15.18
CA VAL A 93 16.22 23.83 15.22
C VAL A 93 17.16 24.79 15.95
N ASN A 94 16.79 26.07 16.08
CA ASN A 94 17.60 27.05 16.80
C ASN A 94 16.75 28.17 17.40
N ILE A 95 17.19 28.69 18.54
CA ILE A 95 16.62 29.89 19.19
C ILE A 95 17.76 30.85 19.50
N ALA A 96 17.74 32.04 18.91
CA ALA A 96 18.70 33.10 19.18
C ALA A 96 18.04 34.25 19.96
N GLY A 97 18.78 34.83 20.91
CA GLY A 97 18.32 36.00 21.67
C GLY A 97 17.38 35.70 22.84
N LEU A 98 17.11 34.43 23.16
CA LEU A 98 16.24 34.05 24.27
C LEU A 98 16.85 34.40 25.63
N THR A 99 16.12 35.21 26.40
CA THR A 99 16.39 35.46 27.83
C THR A 99 15.18 35.05 28.66
N ARG A 100 15.40 34.77 29.95
CA ARG A 100 14.29 34.49 30.89
C ARG A 100 13.51 35.76 31.26
N TRP A 101 14.19 36.90 31.31
CA TRP A 101 13.65 38.18 31.75
C TRP A 101 13.87 39.24 30.67
N PHE A 102 13.03 40.27 30.64
CA PHE A 102 13.30 41.47 29.83
C PHE A 102 14.55 42.17 30.37
N THR A 103 15.61 42.23 29.58
CA THR A 103 16.90 42.84 29.96
C THR A 103 17.09 44.25 29.38
N THR A 104 16.45 44.54 28.25
CA THR A 104 16.52 45.82 27.54
C THR A 104 15.14 46.28 27.10
N PRO A 105 14.93 47.59 26.81
CA PRO A 105 13.65 48.11 26.33
C PRO A 105 13.23 47.56 24.96
N GLN A 106 14.21 47.13 24.17
CA GLN A 106 14.00 46.54 22.85
C GLN A 106 14.95 45.37 22.70
N ALA A 107 14.42 44.22 22.29
CA ALA A 107 15.19 43.03 21.96
C ALA A 107 14.48 42.24 20.87
N GLN A 108 15.18 41.24 20.33
CA GLN A 108 14.65 40.32 19.33
C GLN A 108 14.96 38.88 19.72
N ILE A 109 14.01 38.00 19.44
CA ILE A 109 14.18 36.54 19.52
C ILE A 109 13.97 36.01 18.10
N ILE A 110 14.89 35.17 17.64
CA ILE A 110 14.79 34.51 16.34
C ILE A 110 14.64 33.02 16.58
N LEU A 111 13.50 32.48 16.19
CA LEU A 111 13.20 31.06 16.15
C LEU A 111 13.46 30.57 14.72
N THR A 112 14.48 29.74 14.54
CA THR A 112 14.84 29.17 13.23
C THR A 112 14.31 27.77 13.09
N TYR A 113 13.64 27.50 11.98
CA TYR A 113 12.93 26.26 11.70
C TYR A 113 13.49 25.54 10.48
N GLU A 114 13.49 24.21 10.53
CA GLU A 114 13.78 23.36 9.38
C GLU A 114 12.51 22.64 8.93
N ARG A 115 12.24 22.61 7.62
CA ARG A 115 11.09 21.90 7.08
C ARG A 115 11.26 20.40 7.30
N GLN A 116 10.22 19.75 7.82
CA GLN A 116 10.21 18.32 8.14
C GLN A 116 10.54 17.46 6.92
N ALA A 117 11.15 16.30 7.15
CA ALA A 117 11.29 15.29 6.11
C ALA A 117 9.92 14.68 5.77
N GLY A 118 9.61 14.54 4.49
CA GLY A 118 8.48 13.74 4.07
C GLY A 118 8.82 12.25 4.09
N GLN A 119 7.80 11.40 4.06
CA GLN A 119 7.97 9.95 3.94
C GLN A 119 8.49 9.58 2.55
N PRO A 120 9.32 8.53 2.45
CA PRO A 120 10.00 8.17 1.21
C PRO A 120 9.05 7.67 0.13
N VAL A 121 9.49 7.82 -1.11
CA VAL A 121 8.92 7.15 -2.28
C VAL A 121 9.78 5.93 -2.59
N TRP A 122 9.17 4.75 -2.58
CA TRP A 122 9.83 3.50 -2.94
C TRP A 122 9.53 3.12 -4.38
N VAL A 123 10.58 2.74 -5.12
CA VAL A 123 10.51 2.35 -6.52
C VAL A 123 11.00 0.90 -6.64
N TYR A 124 10.17 0.06 -7.26
CA TYR A 124 10.45 -1.35 -7.45
C TYR A 124 10.41 -1.71 -8.93
N ALA A 125 11.35 -2.54 -9.38
CA ALA A 125 11.29 -3.21 -10.67
C ALA A 125 10.82 -4.66 -10.44
N TYR A 126 9.80 -5.09 -11.18
CA TYR A 126 9.15 -6.39 -10.97
C TYR A 126 9.01 -7.16 -12.28
N ASP A 127 9.47 -8.40 -12.28
CA ASP A 127 9.27 -9.36 -13.37
C ASP A 127 7.82 -9.84 -13.32
N ILE A 128 7.03 -9.46 -14.33
CA ILE A 128 5.62 -9.86 -14.37
C ILE A 128 5.46 -11.37 -14.61
N ASP A 129 6.43 -11.99 -15.28
CA ASP A 129 6.34 -13.37 -15.72
C ASP A 129 6.86 -14.33 -14.64
N GLN A 130 8.00 -13.99 -14.00
CA GLN A 130 8.59 -14.76 -12.90
C GLN A 130 8.06 -14.36 -11.51
N ARG A 131 7.25 -13.30 -11.43
CA ARG A 131 6.61 -12.81 -10.19
C ARG A 131 7.57 -12.43 -9.07
N GLN A 132 8.72 -11.87 -9.42
CA GLN A 132 9.77 -11.50 -8.47
C GLN A 132 10.31 -10.09 -8.72
N LEU A 133 10.96 -9.52 -7.71
CA LEU A 133 11.69 -8.26 -7.87
C LEU A 133 12.93 -8.49 -8.74
N ILE A 134 13.18 -7.56 -9.66
CA ILE A 134 14.39 -7.55 -10.49
C ILE A 134 15.31 -6.46 -9.97
N GLY A 135 16.15 -6.82 -9.01
CA GLY A 135 17.08 -5.92 -8.36
C GLY A 135 16.57 -5.31 -7.05
N LEU A 136 17.38 -4.42 -6.49
CA LEU A 136 17.09 -3.78 -5.21
C LEU A 136 16.07 -2.64 -5.36
N PRO A 137 15.18 -2.44 -4.37
CA PRO A 137 14.31 -1.27 -4.33
C PRO A 137 15.11 0.02 -4.29
N ILE A 138 14.67 1.02 -5.03
CA ILE A 138 15.24 2.38 -5.00
C ILE A 138 14.36 3.23 -4.09
N MET A 139 14.99 4.04 -3.23
CA MET A 139 14.29 4.94 -2.32
C MET A 139 14.65 6.39 -2.67
N THR A 140 13.63 7.23 -2.84
CA THR A 140 13.81 8.67 -2.99
C THR A 140 13.27 9.38 -1.74
N ARG A 141 13.98 10.42 -1.30
CA ARG A 141 13.68 11.20 -0.10
C ARG A 141 13.67 12.69 -0.44
N GLY A 142 12.88 13.46 0.30
CA GLY A 142 12.84 14.91 0.19
C GLY A 142 12.11 15.54 1.38
N LYS A 143 12.18 16.88 1.48
CA LYS A 143 11.43 17.63 2.50
C LYS A 143 9.93 17.52 2.20
N LEU A 144 9.09 17.56 3.24
CA LEU A 144 7.64 17.54 3.15
C LEU A 144 7.17 18.62 2.16
N GLY A 145 6.27 18.28 1.24
CA GLY A 145 5.75 19.17 0.20
C GLY A 145 6.73 19.49 -0.94
N GLN A 146 7.95 18.94 -0.96
CA GLN A 146 8.80 19.04 -2.16
C GLN A 146 8.31 18.10 -3.25
N PRO A 147 8.40 18.51 -4.54
CA PRO A 147 8.05 17.63 -5.64
C PRO A 147 9.06 16.48 -5.77
N TYR A 148 8.58 15.32 -6.20
CA TYR A 148 9.40 14.21 -6.65
C TYR A 148 9.03 13.82 -8.09
N GLN A 149 10.00 13.23 -8.77
CA GLN A 149 9.81 12.56 -10.05
C GLN A 149 10.62 11.27 -10.03
N VAL A 150 10.00 10.17 -10.42
CA VAL A 150 10.67 8.87 -10.55
C VAL A 150 10.52 8.35 -11.98
N THR A 151 11.58 7.72 -12.46
CA THR A 151 11.64 7.10 -13.78
C THR A 151 11.91 5.61 -13.65
N ALA A 152 11.53 4.85 -14.68
CA ALA A 152 11.77 3.43 -14.72
C ALA A 152 13.29 3.15 -14.73
N PRO A 153 13.84 2.34 -13.81
CA PRO A 153 15.24 1.96 -13.87
C PRO A 153 15.53 1.14 -15.15
N THR A 154 16.72 1.32 -15.73
CA THR A 154 17.17 0.45 -16.81
C THR A 154 17.58 -0.89 -16.24
N VAL A 155 16.96 -1.97 -16.71
CA VAL A 155 17.22 -3.33 -16.26
C VAL A 155 17.76 -4.14 -17.44
N ALA A 156 19.00 -4.60 -17.34
CA ALA A 156 19.67 -5.32 -18.43
C ALA A 156 18.93 -6.60 -18.81
N GLY A 157 18.65 -6.78 -20.11
CA GLY A 157 17.92 -7.95 -20.61
C GLY A 157 16.40 -7.88 -20.44
N PHE A 158 15.86 -6.77 -19.96
CA PHE A 158 14.42 -6.59 -19.74
C PHE A 158 13.89 -5.35 -20.48
N LYS A 159 12.62 -5.43 -20.89
CA LYS A 159 11.85 -4.30 -21.43
C LYS A 159 10.76 -3.90 -20.45
N LEU A 160 10.55 -2.59 -20.32
CA LEU A 160 9.45 -2.03 -19.52
C LEU A 160 8.12 -2.31 -20.23
N LEU A 161 7.12 -2.77 -19.48
CA LEU A 161 5.76 -2.96 -19.99
C LEU A 161 4.81 -1.85 -19.52
N ARG A 162 4.84 -1.54 -18.22
CA ARG A 162 3.94 -0.56 -17.60
C ARG A 162 4.44 -0.17 -16.21
N SER A 163 3.89 0.91 -15.66
CA SER A 163 4.05 1.31 -14.27
C SER A 163 2.71 1.28 -13.52
N VAL A 164 2.78 1.27 -12.19
CA VAL A 164 1.66 1.50 -11.26
C VAL A 164 2.15 2.43 -10.16
N GLY A 165 1.31 3.39 -9.76
CA GLY A 165 1.65 4.44 -8.81
C GLY A 165 1.98 5.77 -9.48
N ASP A 166 2.02 6.83 -8.67
CA ASP A 166 2.24 8.20 -9.15
C ASP A 166 3.73 8.44 -9.44
N LEU A 167 4.08 8.63 -10.71
CA LEU A 167 5.47 8.88 -11.13
C LEU A 167 5.97 10.28 -10.74
N THR A 168 5.05 11.20 -10.52
CA THR A 168 5.30 12.56 -10.02
C THR A 168 4.33 12.86 -8.89
N GLY A 169 4.72 13.76 -8.00
CA GLY A 169 3.91 14.17 -6.87
C GLY A 169 4.74 14.93 -5.86
N GLU A 170 4.29 15.00 -4.63
CA GLU A 170 5.03 15.61 -3.53
C GLU A 170 5.31 14.60 -2.41
N TYR A 171 6.38 14.83 -1.67
CA TYR A 171 6.64 14.09 -0.43
C TYR A 171 5.60 14.47 0.61
N THR A 172 4.92 13.48 1.18
CA THR A 172 3.85 13.70 2.16
C THR A 172 4.21 13.09 3.50
N THR A 173 3.29 13.14 4.47
CA THR A 173 3.41 12.40 5.73
C THR A 173 3.17 10.88 5.56
N HIS A 174 2.87 10.41 4.35
CA HIS A 174 2.65 9.01 4.01
C HIS A 174 3.64 8.54 2.94
N SER A 175 4.17 7.33 3.10
CA SER A 175 5.05 6.73 2.09
C SER A 175 4.26 6.38 0.83
N LYS A 176 4.96 6.42 -0.31
CA LYS A 176 4.39 6.08 -1.61
C LYS A 176 5.19 4.94 -2.23
N THR A 177 4.55 4.20 -3.14
CA THR A 177 5.18 3.10 -3.87
C THR A 177 4.87 3.21 -5.35
N VAL A 178 5.93 3.09 -6.15
CA VAL A 178 5.86 3.00 -7.61
C VAL A 178 6.44 1.66 -8.04
N LEU A 179 5.68 0.94 -8.86
CA LEU A 179 6.05 -0.39 -9.35
C LEU A 179 6.16 -0.36 -10.87
N PHE A 180 7.35 -0.62 -11.38
CA PHE A 180 7.62 -0.79 -12.80
C PHE A 180 7.62 -2.29 -13.14
N PHE A 181 6.75 -2.69 -14.06
CA PHE A 181 6.61 -4.06 -14.52
C PHE A 181 7.44 -4.29 -15.78
N TYR A 182 8.31 -5.28 -15.72
CA TYR A 182 9.20 -5.67 -16.80
C TYR A 182 8.91 -7.08 -17.28
N ARG A 183 9.40 -7.36 -18.49
CA ARG A 183 9.46 -8.68 -19.11
C ARG A 183 10.81 -8.86 -19.76
N ASN A 184 11.34 -10.08 -19.79
CA ASN A 184 12.55 -10.37 -20.54
C ASN A 184 12.42 -9.87 -21.98
N GLN A 185 13.43 -9.16 -22.48
CA GLN A 185 13.37 -8.47 -23.76
C GLN A 185 13.05 -9.42 -24.93
N THR A 186 13.55 -10.66 -24.88
CA THR A 186 13.36 -11.66 -25.93
C THR A 186 12.00 -12.35 -25.84
N TRP A 187 11.23 -12.13 -24.78
CA TRP A 187 9.92 -12.76 -24.59
C TRP A 187 8.84 -11.91 -25.24
N LEU A 188 8.20 -12.44 -26.28
CA LEU A 188 7.09 -11.80 -26.97
C LEU A 188 5.80 -11.96 -26.15
N LYS A 189 5.47 -13.20 -25.78
CA LYS A 189 4.25 -13.55 -25.05
C LYS A 189 4.52 -14.62 -24.01
N THR A 190 3.86 -14.52 -22.87
CA THR A 190 3.85 -15.53 -21.82
C THR A 190 2.44 -16.01 -21.55
N ASP A 191 2.33 -17.28 -21.18
CA ASP A 191 1.12 -17.94 -20.74
C ASP A 191 1.47 -18.78 -19.51
N LEU A 192 0.92 -18.41 -18.36
CA LEU A 192 1.15 -19.08 -17.07
C LEU A 192 0.17 -20.23 -16.83
N SER A 193 -0.50 -20.72 -17.87
CA SER A 193 -1.35 -21.91 -17.77
C SER A 193 -0.50 -23.15 -17.51
N THR A 194 -0.92 -23.95 -16.54
CA THR A 194 -0.27 -25.23 -16.23
C THR A 194 -0.85 -26.35 -17.07
N GLY A 195 -0.04 -27.36 -17.40
CA GLY A 195 -0.48 -28.52 -18.17
C GLY A 195 0.56 -29.63 -18.17
N PHE A 196 0.41 -30.62 -19.06
CA PHE A 196 1.39 -31.68 -19.27
C PHE A 196 1.95 -31.65 -20.68
N ILE A 197 3.21 -32.01 -20.79
CA ILE A 197 3.93 -32.17 -22.05
C ILE A 197 4.53 -33.57 -22.09
N GLN A 198 4.49 -34.20 -23.26
CA GLN A 198 5.16 -35.47 -23.51
C GLN A 198 6.33 -35.24 -24.46
N ILE A 199 7.48 -35.80 -24.10
CA ILE A 199 8.71 -35.69 -24.87
C ILE A 199 8.65 -36.62 -26.08
N LYS A 200 8.95 -36.12 -27.29
CA LYS A 200 8.94 -36.90 -28.55
C LYS A 200 10.31 -37.47 -28.90
N THR A 201 11.38 -36.75 -28.56
CA THR A 201 12.78 -37.08 -28.87
C THR A 201 13.64 -36.91 -27.64
N VAL A 202 14.81 -37.55 -27.56
CA VAL A 202 15.75 -37.27 -26.47
C VAL A 202 16.03 -35.76 -26.44
N THR A 203 15.72 -35.09 -25.33
CA THR A 203 15.67 -33.62 -25.26
C THR A 203 16.54 -33.10 -24.12
N PRO A 204 17.57 -32.28 -24.39
CA PRO A 204 18.29 -31.59 -23.33
C PRO A 204 17.38 -30.55 -22.65
N VAL A 205 17.47 -30.47 -21.33
CA VAL A 205 16.86 -29.36 -20.56
C VAL A 205 17.80 -28.17 -20.64
N LEU A 206 17.25 -26.97 -20.84
CA LEU A 206 18.01 -25.73 -21.02
C LEU A 206 17.74 -24.74 -19.88
N PRO A 207 18.73 -23.93 -19.48
CA PRO A 207 18.61 -23.01 -18.34
C PRO A 207 17.65 -21.83 -18.61
N SER A 208 17.43 -21.50 -19.89
CA SER A 208 16.56 -20.40 -20.30
C SER A 208 16.05 -20.61 -21.73
N PRO A 209 14.92 -19.97 -22.11
CA PRO A 209 14.47 -19.95 -23.49
C PRO A 209 15.51 -19.35 -24.44
N GLY A 210 15.79 -20.04 -25.53
CA GLY A 210 16.78 -19.61 -26.53
C GLY A 210 18.23 -19.99 -26.20
N ALA A 211 18.49 -20.60 -25.05
CA ALA A 211 19.81 -21.14 -24.76
C ALA A 211 20.14 -22.31 -25.71
N THR A 212 21.41 -22.42 -26.10
CA THR A 212 21.93 -23.49 -26.96
C THR A 212 22.80 -24.49 -26.20
N THR A 213 23.15 -24.18 -24.96
CA THR A 213 24.00 -25.00 -24.09
C THR A 213 23.34 -25.20 -22.72
N THR A 214 23.73 -26.28 -22.05
CA THR A 214 23.20 -26.64 -20.73
C THR A 214 24.24 -27.34 -19.88
N THR A 215 24.14 -27.16 -18.56
CA THR A 215 24.89 -27.90 -17.54
C THR A 215 24.07 -29.05 -16.93
N TYR A 216 22.79 -29.18 -17.30
CA TYR A 216 21.97 -30.31 -16.87
C TYR A 216 22.50 -31.60 -17.51
N LEU A 217 22.94 -32.53 -16.66
CA LEU A 217 23.64 -33.74 -17.08
C LEU A 217 22.75 -34.76 -17.81
N THR A 218 21.44 -34.66 -17.65
CA THR A 218 20.49 -35.66 -18.14
C THR A 218 19.53 -35.07 -19.16
N ALA A 219 19.43 -35.74 -20.31
CA ALA A 219 18.41 -35.46 -21.31
C ALA A 219 17.13 -36.25 -21.01
N LEU A 220 15.99 -35.61 -21.23
CA LEU A 220 14.67 -36.23 -21.07
C LEU A 220 14.46 -37.26 -22.17
N GLN A 221 13.96 -38.44 -21.80
CA GLN A 221 13.75 -39.53 -22.75
C GLN A 221 12.38 -39.42 -23.45
N PRO A 222 12.24 -39.87 -24.71
CA PRO A 222 10.97 -39.97 -25.41
C PRO A 222 9.90 -40.70 -24.57
N GLY A 223 8.66 -40.26 -24.65
CA GLY A 223 7.53 -40.82 -23.90
C GLY A 223 7.39 -40.28 -22.48
N SER A 224 8.44 -39.70 -21.90
CA SER A 224 8.40 -39.07 -20.57
C SER A 224 7.42 -37.91 -20.54
N ILE A 225 6.71 -37.74 -19.42
CA ILE A 225 5.72 -36.67 -19.24
C ILE A 225 6.14 -35.77 -18.09
N TYR A 226 6.04 -34.47 -18.31
CA TYR A 226 6.35 -33.45 -17.32
C TYR A 226 5.19 -32.49 -17.16
N LYS A 227 4.99 -32.00 -15.94
CA LYS A 227 4.13 -30.84 -15.70
C LYS A 227 4.87 -29.60 -16.19
N THR A 228 4.15 -28.72 -16.89
CA THR A 228 4.64 -27.40 -17.28
C THR A 228 3.88 -26.31 -16.53
N TYR A 229 4.56 -25.21 -16.23
CA TYR A 229 4.04 -24.09 -15.44
C TYR A 229 3.95 -22.79 -16.22
N MET A 230 4.68 -22.70 -17.32
CA MET A 230 4.74 -21.50 -18.15
C MET A 230 5.13 -21.87 -19.57
N ARG A 231 4.44 -21.24 -20.52
CA ARG A 231 4.78 -21.24 -21.93
C ARG A 231 5.24 -19.84 -22.33
N VAL A 232 6.35 -19.75 -23.03
CA VAL A 232 6.91 -18.50 -23.55
C VAL A 232 7.04 -18.60 -25.06
N GLN A 233 6.59 -17.58 -25.77
CA GLN A 233 6.92 -17.35 -27.16
C GLN A 233 7.98 -16.25 -27.23
N LEU A 234 9.10 -16.53 -27.87
CA LEU A 234 10.18 -15.58 -28.07
C LEU A 234 9.93 -14.66 -29.26
N THR A 235 10.72 -13.60 -29.38
CA THR A 235 10.66 -12.64 -30.50
C THR A 235 10.99 -13.27 -31.85
N ASP A 236 11.78 -14.34 -31.87
CA ASP A 236 12.06 -15.16 -33.06
C ASP A 236 10.94 -16.17 -33.38
N GLN A 237 9.80 -16.07 -32.70
CA GLN A 237 8.63 -16.95 -32.81
C GLN A 237 8.82 -18.37 -32.25
N THR A 238 9.99 -18.73 -31.72
CA THR A 238 10.17 -20.03 -31.06
C THR A 238 9.39 -20.09 -29.75
N ILE A 239 8.86 -21.28 -29.45
CA ILE A 239 8.01 -21.51 -28.28
C ILE A 239 8.72 -22.46 -27.32
N TRP A 240 8.63 -22.15 -26.04
CA TRP A 240 9.35 -22.81 -24.96
C TRP A 240 8.41 -23.09 -23.79
N TYR A 241 8.66 -24.20 -23.10
CA TYR A 241 7.89 -24.64 -21.95
C TYR A 241 8.81 -24.83 -20.74
N MET A 242 8.41 -24.25 -19.62
CA MET A 242 9.09 -24.42 -18.33
C MET A 242 8.58 -25.70 -17.67
N ILE A 243 9.49 -26.59 -17.28
CA ILE A 243 9.19 -27.87 -16.59
C ILE A 243 9.63 -27.88 -15.12
N GLY A 244 10.37 -26.87 -14.70
CA GLY A 244 10.88 -26.69 -13.35
C GLY A 244 11.60 -25.34 -13.23
N ASP A 245 12.20 -25.08 -12.07
CA ASP A 245 12.94 -23.84 -11.86
C ASP A 245 14.12 -23.75 -12.83
N SER A 246 14.14 -22.69 -13.64
CA SER A 246 15.14 -22.47 -14.71
C SER A 246 15.30 -23.66 -15.66
N GLN A 247 14.28 -24.51 -15.83
CA GLN A 247 14.34 -25.68 -16.69
C GLN A 247 13.36 -25.54 -17.84
N TRP A 248 13.92 -25.43 -19.05
CA TRP A 248 13.17 -25.11 -20.26
C TRP A 248 13.43 -26.11 -21.37
N ILE A 249 12.40 -26.36 -22.16
CA ILE A 249 12.49 -27.16 -23.38
C ILE A 249 11.74 -26.48 -24.53
N PRO A 250 12.23 -26.57 -25.77
CA PRO A 250 11.55 -25.98 -26.92
C PRO A 250 10.40 -26.88 -27.39
N GLU A 251 9.35 -26.25 -27.93
CA GLU A 251 8.12 -26.91 -28.39
C GLU A 251 8.36 -27.97 -29.47
N SER A 252 9.41 -27.80 -30.28
CA SER A 252 9.78 -28.73 -31.36
C SER A 252 9.97 -30.17 -30.87
N HIS A 253 10.42 -30.37 -29.63
CA HIS A 253 10.73 -31.69 -29.07
C HIS A 253 9.59 -32.35 -28.28
N LEU A 254 8.43 -31.69 -28.16
CA LEU A 254 7.33 -32.18 -27.34
C LEU A 254 5.99 -32.17 -28.07
N GLN A 255 5.01 -32.81 -27.45
CA GLN A 255 3.60 -32.64 -27.75
C GLN A 255 2.85 -32.28 -26.47
N LEU A 256 1.87 -31.38 -26.59
CA LEU A 256 0.96 -31.06 -25.51
C LEU A 256 0.07 -32.27 -25.23
N THR A 257 -0.14 -32.58 -23.96
CA THR A 257 -0.99 -33.70 -23.56
C THR A 257 -1.85 -33.30 -22.36
N ASN A 258 -3.02 -33.93 -22.25
CA ASN A 258 -3.91 -33.81 -21.08
C ASN A 258 -3.63 -34.92 -20.05
N SER A 259 -2.58 -35.73 -20.23
CA SER A 259 -2.46 -37.03 -19.59
C SER A 259 -2.29 -36.96 -18.08
N GLN A 260 -3.44 -36.93 -17.38
CA GLN A 260 -3.63 -37.51 -16.04
C GLN A 260 -3.33 -39.03 -16.03
N GLN A 261 -3.29 -39.67 -17.19
CA GLN A 261 -3.16 -41.13 -17.35
C GLN A 261 -1.80 -41.73 -16.91
N LEU A 262 -0.77 -40.93 -16.60
CA LEU A 262 0.60 -41.45 -16.42
C LEU A 262 1.35 -40.90 -15.19
N LEU A 263 0.69 -40.13 -14.32
CA LEU A 263 1.19 -39.95 -12.95
C LEU A 263 0.90 -41.25 -12.18
N PRO A 264 1.78 -41.75 -11.30
CA PRO A 264 1.33 -42.69 -10.28
C PRO A 264 0.11 -42.07 -9.62
N LYS A 265 -0.98 -42.83 -9.45
CA LYS A 265 -2.18 -42.36 -8.75
C LYS A 265 -1.79 -41.99 -7.31
N LEU A 266 -1.29 -40.78 -7.10
CA LEU A 266 -1.34 -40.11 -5.81
C LEU A 266 -2.81 -40.21 -5.37
N PRO A 267 -3.12 -40.53 -4.10
CA PRO A 267 -4.49 -40.51 -3.65
C PRO A 267 -5.06 -39.14 -4.02
N ALA A 268 -6.05 -39.13 -4.91
CA ALA A 268 -6.54 -37.91 -5.53
C ALA A 268 -7.06 -37.00 -4.43
N SER A 269 -6.45 -35.83 -4.27
CA SER A 269 -7.05 -34.72 -3.51
C SER A 269 -8.24 -34.08 -4.25
N TYR A 270 -8.64 -34.66 -5.38
CA TYR A 270 -9.79 -34.28 -6.17
C TYR A 270 -10.62 -35.51 -6.54
N GLN A 271 -11.73 -35.71 -5.87
CA GLN A 271 -12.84 -36.57 -6.27
C GLN A 271 -14.00 -35.67 -6.70
N ALA A 272 -14.45 -35.82 -7.94
CA ALA A 272 -15.71 -35.23 -8.37
C ALA A 272 -16.86 -36.01 -7.72
N ARG A 273 -17.57 -35.37 -6.80
CA ARG A 273 -18.81 -35.87 -6.19
C ARG A 273 -20.02 -35.35 -6.97
N ASN A 274 -21.12 -36.10 -6.87
CA ASN A 274 -22.42 -35.70 -7.39
C ASN A 274 -22.38 -35.28 -8.88
N LYS A 275 -21.53 -35.95 -9.66
CA LYS A 275 -21.40 -35.75 -11.10
C LYS A 275 -22.70 -36.19 -11.78
N ARG A 276 -23.37 -35.27 -12.46
CA ARG A 276 -24.62 -35.53 -13.18
C ARG A 276 -24.70 -34.70 -14.45
N GLN A 277 -25.32 -35.28 -15.47
CA GLN A 277 -25.67 -34.55 -16.68
C GLN A 277 -26.76 -33.52 -16.34
N VAL A 278 -26.65 -32.33 -16.92
CA VAL A 278 -27.65 -31.27 -16.83
C VAL A 278 -27.99 -30.81 -18.25
N ARG A 279 -29.18 -30.27 -18.43
CA ARG A 279 -29.60 -29.64 -19.69
C ARG A 279 -30.29 -28.33 -19.35
N GLN A 280 -29.49 -27.29 -19.19
CA GLN A 280 -29.99 -25.97 -18.84
C GLN A 280 -29.13 -24.87 -19.46
N THR A 281 -29.63 -23.64 -19.43
CA THR A 281 -28.90 -22.47 -19.90
C THR A 281 -28.59 -21.57 -18.71
N GLY A 282 -27.32 -21.30 -18.46
CA GLY A 282 -26.87 -20.32 -17.47
C GLY A 282 -26.47 -19.00 -18.13
N ARG A 283 -26.49 -17.92 -17.35
CA ARG A 283 -25.93 -16.62 -17.76
C ARG A 283 -24.61 -16.35 -17.04
N VAL A 284 -23.55 -16.05 -17.79
CA VAL A 284 -22.22 -15.79 -17.23
C VAL A 284 -22.23 -14.49 -16.43
N SER A 285 -22.01 -14.60 -15.12
CA SER A 285 -21.88 -13.48 -14.20
C SER A 285 -20.41 -13.27 -13.85
N PHE A 286 -19.85 -12.15 -14.31
CA PHE A 286 -18.44 -11.78 -14.18
C PHE A 286 -18.33 -10.25 -14.22
N VAL A 287 -17.12 -9.71 -14.35
CA VAL A 287 -16.92 -8.26 -14.45
C VAL A 287 -17.44 -7.72 -15.80
N PRO A 288 -18.22 -6.62 -15.83
CA PRO A 288 -18.68 -6.00 -17.06
C PRO A 288 -17.56 -5.74 -18.08
N ASN A 289 -17.81 -6.04 -19.36
CA ASN A 289 -16.85 -5.94 -20.46
C ASN A 289 -15.56 -6.76 -20.30
N LYS A 290 -15.55 -7.75 -19.39
CA LYS A 290 -14.44 -8.70 -19.23
C LYS A 290 -14.90 -10.11 -19.59
N GLN A 291 -13.91 -10.99 -19.71
CA GLN A 291 -14.09 -12.40 -19.99
C GLN A 291 -13.53 -13.22 -18.83
N VAL A 292 -14.15 -14.37 -18.59
CA VAL A 292 -13.68 -15.38 -17.63
C VAL A 292 -13.23 -16.62 -18.39
N HIS A 293 -12.14 -17.21 -17.94
CA HIS A 293 -11.64 -18.43 -18.55
C HIS A 293 -12.51 -19.64 -18.18
N THR A 294 -12.67 -20.53 -19.14
CA THR A 294 -13.18 -21.88 -18.94
C THR A 294 -12.03 -22.88 -18.99
N TYR A 295 -12.26 -24.07 -18.47
CA TYR A 295 -11.22 -25.07 -18.26
C TYR A 295 -11.57 -26.40 -18.92
N LEU A 296 -10.58 -27.16 -19.36
CA LEU A 296 -10.84 -28.49 -19.93
C LEU A 296 -11.50 -29.43 -18.91
N GLU A 297 -11.12 -29.26 -17.64
CA GLU A 297 -11.66 -29.90 -16.45
C GLU A 297 -11.53 -28.93 -15.25
N PRO A 298 -12.24 -29.13 -14.14
CA PRO A 298 -12.08 -28.33 -12.92
C PRO A 298 -10.62 -28.17 -12.50
N TYR A 299 -10.18 -26.93 -12.27
CA TYR A 299 -8.78 -26.55 -12.00
C TYR A 299 -7.74 -26.96 -13.05
N GLY A 300 -8.19 -27.42 -14.21
CA GLY A 300 -7.34 -27.85 -15.31
C GLY A 300 -6.78 -26.68 -16.11
N ARG A 301 -6.35 -26.97 -17.33
CA ARG A 301 -5.86 -25.96 -18.28
C ARG A 301 -7.03 -25.14 -18.84
N TYR A 302 -6.78 -23.86 -19.13
CA TYR A 302 -7.72 -23.02 -19.85
C TYR A 302 -8.04 -23.60 -21.23
N LEU A 303 -9.33 -23.67 -21.55
CA LEU A 303 -9.79 -24.11 -22.86
C LEU A 303 -10.13 -22.91 -23.75
N THR A 304 -10.98 -22.00 -23.24
CA THR A 304 -11.35 -20.78 -23.93
C THR A 304 -11.79 -19.72 -22.91
N THR A 305 -12.44 -18.66 -23.36
CA THR A 305 -13.07 -17.66 -22.51
C THR A 305 -14.56 -17.57 -22.82
N VAL A 306 -15.34 -17.13 -21.84
CA VAL A 306 -16.75 -16.70 -22.01
C VAL A 306 -16.89 -15.27 -21.50
N THR A 307 -17.80 -14.51 -22.10
CA THR A 307 -17.95 -13.07 -21.83
C THR A 307 -19.02 -12.84 -20.77
N HIS A 308 -18.85 -11.80 -19.94
CA HIS A 308 -19.90 -11.38 -19.03
C HIS A 308 -21.24 -11.16 -19.77
N GLY A 309 -22.31 -11.73 -19.23
CA GLY A 309 -23.67 -11.62 -19.75
C GLY A 309 -24.04 -12.62 -20.84
N GLU A 310 -23.07 -13.41 -21.31
CA GLU A 310 -23.28 -14.47 -22.29
C GLU A 310 -24.20 -15.58 -21.74
N ARG A 311 -25.16 -16.05 -22.55
CA ARG A 311 -25.98 -17.23 -22.22
C ARG A 311 -25.29 -18.48 -22.77
N VAL A 312 -25.08 -19.47 -21.90
CA VAL A 312 -24.29 -20.67 -22.19
C VAL A 312 -25.09 -21.94 -21.89
N ALA A 313 -25.03 -22.91 -22.80
CA ALA A 313 -25.64 -24.23 -22.59
C ALA A 313 -24.76 -25.08 -21.66
N LEU A 314 -25.34 -25.60 -20.60
CA LEU A 314 -24.68 -26.40 -19.58
C LEU A 314 -25.06 -27.87 -19.76
N THR A 315 -24.06 -28.74 -19.88
CA THR A 315 -24.23 -30.18 -20.17
C THR A 315 -23.94 -31.07 -18.97
N GLU A 316 -23.10 -30.62 -18.04
CA GLU A 316 -22.72 -31.42 -16.88
C GLU A 316 -22.54 -30.53 -15.65
N ARG A 317 -22.86 -31.08 -14.48
CA ARG A 317 -22.60 -30.48 -13.18
C ARG A 317 -21.84 -31.48 -12.31
N LEU A 318 -20.86 -30.98 -11.56
CA LEU A 318 -20.17 -31.74 -10.53
C LEU A 318 -19.84 -30.86 -9.32
N VAL A 319 -19.53 -31.48 -8.20
CA VAL A 319 -19.01 -30.82 -7.00
C VAL A 319 -17.69 -31.46 -6.66
N ASP A 320 -16.66 -30.68 -6.36
CA ASP A 320 -15.38 -31.25 -5.90
C ASP A 320 -15.36 -31.52 -4.39
N ASP A 321 -14.29 -32.12 -3.89
CA ASP A 321 -14.10 -32.38 -2.45
C ASP A 321 -13.98 -31.10 -1.59
N ASN A 322 -13.73 -29.94 -2.22
CA ASN A 322 -13.71 -28.63 -1.56
C ASN A 322 -15.09 -27.95 -1.59
N GLY A 323 -16.13 -28.64 -2.08
CA GLY A 323 -17.49 -28.11 -2.19
C GLY A 323 -17.72 -27.14 -3.36
N VAL A 324 -16.73 -26.94 -4.24
CA VAL A 324 -16.89 -26.05 -5.39
C VAL A 324 -17.73 -26.74 -6.46
N VAL A 325 -18.81 -26.08 -6.85
CA VAL A 325 -19.66 -26.52 -7.96
C VAL A 325 -19.05 -26.08 -9.29
N TRP A 326 -19.00 -27.01 -10.24
CA TRP A 326 -18.55 -26.76 -11.60
C TRP A 326 -19.61 -27.16 -12.61
N TYR A 327 -19.71 -26.40 -13.69
CA TYR A 327 -20.58 -26.69 -14.82
C TYR A 327 -19.79 -26.78 -16.12
N GLN A 328 -20.03 -27.83 -16.91
CA GLN A 328 -19.51 -27.94 -18.26
C GLN A 328 -20.38 -27.12 -19.21
N ILE A 329 -19.77 -26.18 -19.90
CA ILE A 329 -20.35 -25.45 -21.02
C ILE A 329 -20.12 -26.28 -22.28
N GLN A 330 -21.20 -26.48 -23.04
CA GLN A 330 -21.17 -27.23 -24.29
C GLN A 330 -20.03 -26.72 -25.21
N ASP A 331 -19.14 -27.64 -25.58
CA ASP A 331 -17.96 -27.42 -26.44
C ASP A 331 -16.97 -26.34 -25.96
N ARG A 332 -17.11 -25.85 -24.73
CA ARG A 332 -16.30 -24.74 -24.19
C ARG A 332 -15.75 -24.99 -22.78
N GLY A 333 -15.92 -26.19 -22.24
CA GLY A 333 -15.26 -26.63 -21.01
C GLY A 333 -15.97 -26.17 -19.73
N TYR A 334 -15.34 -26.39 -18.59
CA TYR A 334 -15.90 -26.15 -17.27
C TYR A 334 -15.73 -24.71 -16.80
N LEU A 335 -16.75 -24.19 -16.13
CA LEU A 335 -16.77 -22.90 -15.45
C LEU A 335 -17.25 -23.11 -14.00
N PRO A 336 -16.61 -22.47 -12.99
CA PRO A 336 -17.14 -22.47 -11.63
C PRO A 336 -18.57 -21.93 -11.58
N GLY A 337 -19.46 -22.63 -10.89
CA GLY A 337 -20.89 -22.29 -10.77
C GLY A 337 -21.13 -20.88 -10.22
N ARG A 338 -20.22 -20.36 -9.39
CA ARG A 338 -20.26 -18.96 -8.89
C ARG A 338 -20.22 -17.89 -9.98
N TYR A 339 -19.80 -18.23 -11.19
CA TYR A 339 -19.83 -17.33 -12.36
C TYR A 339 -21.05 -17.57 -13.25
N LEU A 340 -22.05 -18.30 -12.78
CA LEU A 340 -23.29 -18.56 -13.48
C LEU A 340 -24.47 -18.06 -12.65
N THR A 341 -25.44 -17.49 -13.37
CA THR A 341 -26.74 -17.04 -12.87
C THR A 341 -27.83 -17.63 -13.76
N ASP A 342 -29.10 -17.41 -13.43
CA ASP A 342 -30.26 -17.99 -14.16
C ASP A 342 -30.26 -19.52 -14.20
N LEU A 343 -29.79 -20.19 -13.14
CA LEU A 343 -29.78 -21.66 -13.03
C LEU A 343 -31.11 -22.19 -12.48
N ASP A 344 -31.52 -23.37 -12.94
CA ASP A 344 -32.69 -24.09 -12.47
C ASP A 344 -32.35 -25.55 -12.07
N PRO A 345 -32.47 -25.93 -10.79
CA PRO A 345 -32.70 -25.04 -9.65
C PRO A 345 -31.51 -24.10 -9.44
N ALA A 346 -31.74 -22.97 -8.78
CA ALA A 346 -30.68 -22.05 -8.43
C ALA A 346 -29.67 -22.75 -7.50
N ASP A 347 -28.41 -22.81 -7.92
CA ASP A 347 -27.32 -23.38 -7.14
C ASP A 347 -26.76 -22.29 -6.20
N PHE A 348 -27.38 -22.14 -5.04
CA PHE A 348 -26.86 -21.30 -3.95
C PHE A 348 -25.83 -22.13 -3.15
N ILE A 349 -24.58 -21.68 -3.12
CA ILE A 349 -23.58 -22.17 -2.16
C ILE A 349 -23.70 -21.29 -0.91
N TYR A 350 -24.04 -21.88 0.24
CA TYR A 350 -23.87 -21.26 1.56
C TYR A 350 -22.39 -21.23 1.95
#